data_AF-A0A0P9EJU0-F1
#
_entry.id   AF-A0A0P9EJU0-F1
#
_cell.length_a   1.000
_cell.length_b   1.000
_cell.length_c   1.000
_cell.angle_alpha   90.00
_cell.angle_beta   90.00
_cell.angle_gamma   90.00
#
_symmetry.space_group_name_H-M   'P 1'
#
loop_
_entity.id
_entity.type
_entity.pdbx_description
1 polymer ?
#
loop_
_entity_poly.entity_id
_entity_poly.type
_entity_poly.pdbx_seq_one_letter_code
_entity_poly.pdbx_strand_id
1 'polypeptide(L)'
;MSTRQRAGVPRAFSFGPPPTARPPARNPHRRTMRWWNTPATARPPSKYPHRRPIRWWNVVTTIANYCLLLFTLFVLLVGLVDIGHSFIYSNRASKVADLSITFGTYAGVIIFGLILVITRAVANKRAIIAIPKGYLPTKSTDVPKKASELIQNEYERACIITKVAQPSGRNQAGWGRPGTSCEDVNFRSAILATIPALRAALLPLYPALLAAYPSSNPRSAPLSPLAPLLALPSSASPLPDALRPLADLYESHLVRARYAKPEPTERDWAECTKAVAVFVGVLSGLERRVGA
;
A
#
# COMPACT_ATOMS: atom_id res chain seq x y z
N MET A 1 13.15 51.85 3.78
CA MET A 1 12.41 51.40 2.58
C MET A 1 11.21 50.61 3.05
N SER A 2 10.02 51.15 2.78
CA SER A 2 8.73 50.77 3.34
C SER A 2 7.92 50.05 2.26
N THR A 3 7.38 48.87 2.57
CA THR A 3 6.52 48.12 1.65
C THR A 3 5.22 47.72 2.34
N ARG A 4 4.18 48.47 1.94
CA ARG A 4 2.74 48.40 2.26
C ARG A 4 2.17 46.98 2.38
N GLN A 5 1.52 46.72 3.53
CA GLN A 5 0.39 45.80 3.66
C GLN A 5 -0.81 46.30 2.83
N ARG A 6 -1.39 45.44 2.00
CA ARG A 6 -2.72 45.66 1.40
C ARG A 6 -3.76 44.90 2.22
N ALA A 7 -4.67 45.66 2.83
CA ALA A 7 -5.89 45.17 3.44
C ALA A 7 -6.86 44.66 2.35
N GLY A 8 -7.35 43.43 2.50
CA GLY A 8 -8.39 42.84 1.66
C GLY A 8 -9.78 43.19 2.21
N VAL A 9 -10.65 43.60 1.29
CA VAL A 9 -12.05 44.01 1.51
C VAL A 9 -12.93 42.82 1.94
N PRO A 10 -13.85 42.96 2.91
CA PRO A 10 -14.79 41.91 3.26
C PRO A 10 -15.89 41.75 2.19
N ARG A 11 -16.11 40.51 1.74
CA ARG A 11 -17.22 40.15 0.85
C ARG A 11 -18.55 40.25 1.62
N ALA A 12 -19.45 41.09 1.13
CA ALA A 12 -20.83 41.16 1.57
C ALA A 12 -21.55 39.84 1.29
N PHE A 13 -22.15 39.26 2.34
CA PHE A 13 -23.05 38.11 2.24
C PHE A 13 -24.41 38.59 1.72
N SER A 14 -24.72 38.24 0.47
CA SER A 14 -26.05 38.39 -0.13
C SER A 14 -26.94 37.24 0.35
N PHE A 15 -27.97 37.54 1.14
CA PHE A 15 -29.04 36.60 1.46
C PHE A 15 -29.90 36.37 0.21
N GLY A 16 -29.81 35.18 -0.37
CA GLY A 16 -30.73 34.72 -1.41
C GLY A 16 -32.11 34.38 -0.83
N PRO A 17 -33.17 34.42 -1.66
CA PRO A 17 -34.54 34.13 -1.24
C PRO A 17 -34.73 32.67 -0.79
N PRO A 18 -35.73 32.39 0.06
CA PRO A 18 -35.95 31.08 0.65
C PRO A 18 -36.31 30.02 -0.42
N PRO A 19 -35.85 28.77 -0.27
CA PRO A 19 -36.14 27.70 -1.21
C PRO A 19 -37.61 27.30 -1.13
N THR A 20 -38.30 27.45 -2.26
CA THR A 20 -39.63 26.91 -2.53
C THR A 20 -39.64 25.39 -2.31
N ALA A 21 -40.65 24.91 -1.58
CA ALA A 21 -40.83 23.52 -1.19
C ALA A 21 -40.72 22.57 -2.40
N ARG A 22 -39.74 21.67 -2.36
CA ARG A 22 -39.62 20.57 -3.33
C ARG A 22 -40.63 19.47 -2.98
N PRO A 23 -41.32 18.89 -3.98
CA PRO A 23 -42.17 17.72 -3.76
C PRO A 23 -41.36 16.50 -3.29
N PRO A 24 -41.98 15.56 -2.56
CA PRO A 24 -41.29 14.44 -1.94
C PRO A 24 -40.56 13.58 -2.98
N ALA A 25 -39.28 13.36 -2.72
CA ALA A 25 -38.39 12.55 -3.54
C ALA A 25 -38.95 11.13 -3.67
N ARG A 26 -39.36 10.78 -4.89
CA ARG A 26 -39.73 9.43 -5.28
C ARG A 26 -38.49 8.54 -5.13
N ASN A 27 -38.50 7.71 -4.10
CA ASN A 27 -37.40 6.86 -3.67
C ASN A 27 -36.89 5.95 -4.82
N PRO A 28 -35.68 6.18 -5.38
CA PRO A 28 -35.16 5.39 -6.51
C PRO A 28 -34.55 4.04 -6.07
N HIS A 29 -34.55 3.73 -4.77
CA HIS A 29 -33.86 2.55 -4.22
C HIS A 29 -34.59 1.21 -4.34
N ARG A 30 -35.73 1.13 -5.04
CA ARG A 30 -36.44 -0.14 -5.27
C ARG A 30 -36.28 -0.71 -6.68
N ARG A 31 -35.14 -0.43 -7.33
CA ARG A 31 -34.72 -1.17 -8.53
C ARG A 31 -33.76 -2.28 -8.10
N THR A 32 -34.37 -3.44 -7.88
CA THR A 32 -33.80 -4.77 -7.77
C THR A 32 -32.39 -4.89 -8.38
N MET A 33 -31.38 -4.98 -7.52
CA MET A 33 -30.06 -5.55 -7.84
C MET A 33 -30.23 -7.03 -8.21
N ARG A 34 -30.59 -7.30 -9.46
CA ARG A 34 -30.65 -8.64 -10.05
C ARG A 34 -29.80 -8.70 -11.32
N TRP A 35 -28.55 -8.24 -11.23
CA TRP A 35 -27.62 -8.19 -12.37
C TRP A 35 -26.23 -8.78 -12.10
N TRP A 36 -25.98 -9.40 -10.94
CA TRP A 36 -24.65 -9.93 -10.59
C TRP A 36 -24.44 -11.42 -10.89
N ASN A 37 -25.44 -12.11 -11.44
CA ASN A 37 -25.36 -13.56 -11.71
C ASN A 37 -25.47 -13.90 -13.20
N THR A 38 -25.09 -13.00 -14.11
CA THR A 38 -24.68 -13.47 -15.44
C THR A 38 -23.31 -14.12 -15.28
N PRO A 39 -23.17 -15.43 -15.53
CA PRO A 39 -21.85 -16.05 -15.56
C PRO A 39 -21.01 -15.25 -16.54
N ALA A 40 -19.82 -14.85 -16.11
CA ALA A 40 -18.86 -14.16 -16.94
C ALA A 40 -18.67 -14.98 -18.22
N THR A 41 -19.39 -14.63 -19.28
CA THR A 41 -19.11 -15.07 -20.63
C THR A 41 -17.69 -14.61 -20.87
N ALA A 42 -16.76 -15.55 -20.76
CA ALA A 42 -15.35 -15.38 -20.96
C ALA A 42 -15.20 -14.64 -22.28
N ARG A 43 -14.94 -13.32 -22.20
CA ARG A 43 -14.62 -12.55 -23.40
C ARG A 43 -13.42 -13.26 -24.00
N PRO A 44 -13.49 -13.73 -25.26
CA PRO A 44 -12.38 -14.43 -25.87
C PRO A 44 -11.14 -13.56 -25.72
N PRO A 45 -9.99 -14.12 -25.30
CA PRO A 45 -8.77 -13.34 -25.12
C PRO A 45 -8.55 -12.58 -26.43
N SER A 46 -8.46 -11.26 -26.35
CA SER A 46 -8.18 -10.42 -27.51
C SER A 46 -6.87 -10.91 -28.13
N LYS A 47 -6.97 -11.71 -29.19
CA LYS A 47 -5.83 -12.09 -30.02
C LYS A 47 -5.32 -10.81 -30.66
N TYR A 48 -4.39 -10.15 -30.01
CA TYR A 48 -3.70 -8.99 -30.56
C TYR A 48 -2.88 -9.44 -31.77
N PRO A 49 -3.19 -9.00 -33.00
CA PRO A 49 -2.33 -9.25 -34.13
C PRO A 49 -1.23 -8.17 -34.11
N HIS A 50 -0.20 -8.38 -33.31
CA HIS A 50 0.95 -7.49 -33.28
C HIS A 50 2.25 -8.24 -33.54
N ARG A 51 2.35 -8.87 -34.72
CA ARG A 51 3.64 -8.93 -35.39
C ARG A 51 3.84 -7.59 -36.07
N ARG A 52 4.55 -6.67 -35.39
CA ARG A 52 5.12 -5.50 -36.08
C ARG A 52 5.91 -6.06 -37.26
N PRO A 53 5.68 -5.61 -38.51
CA PRO A 53 6.55 -5.99 -39.60
C PRO A 53 7.95 -5.59 -39.17
N ILE A 54 8.80 -6.59 -38.97
CA ILE A 54 10.21 -6.38 -38.69
C ILE A 54 10.68 -5.55 -39.87
N ARG A 55 10.98 -4.26 -39.64
CA ARG A 55 11.56 -3.40 -40.67
C ARG A 55 12.90 -4.05 -41.00
N TRP A 56 12.91 -4.85 -42.06
CA TRP A 56 14.07 -5.65 -42.49
C TRP A 56 15.33 -4.80 -42.58
N TRP A 57 15.20 -3.52 -42.90
CA TRP A 57 16.26 -2.51 -42.83
C TRP A 57 17.01 -2.46 -41.49
N ASN A 58 16.32 -2.57 -40.35
CA ASN A 58 16.98 -2.58 -39.04
C ASN A 58 17.77 -3.89 -38.83
N VAL A 59 17.27 -5.00 -39.35
CA VAL A 59 17.96 -6.30 -39.29
C VAL A 59 19.19 -6.28 -40.19
N VAL A 60 19.05 -5.81 -41.44
CA VAL A 60 20.13 -5.69 -42.41
C VAL A 60 21.22 -4.76 -41.90
N THR A 61 20.87 -3.58 -41.38
CA THR A 61 21.87 -2.66 -40.80
C THR A 61 22.54 -3.24 -39.57
N THR A 62 21.83 -4.00 -38.74
CA THR A 62 22.43 -4.68 -37.58
C THR A 62 23.41 -5.75 -38.02
N ILE A 63 23.03 -6.60 -38.98
CA ILE A 63 23.90 -7.64 -39.56
C ILE A 63 25.14 -7.00 -40.20
N ALA A 64 24.96 -5.96 -41.02
CA ALA A 64 26.06 -5.26 -41.66
C ALA A 64 27.09 -4.71 -40.65
N ASN A 65 26.62 -4.19 -39.51
CA ASN A 65 27.51 -3.73 -38.44
C ASN A 65 28.29 -4.88 -37.79
N TYR A 66 27.64 -6.02 -37.54
CA TYR A 66 28.33 -7.20 -37.01
C TYR A 66 29.35 -7.77 -37.99
N CYS A 67 29.01 -7.81 -39.29
CA CYS A 67 29.94 -8.19 -40.35
C CYS A 67 31.14 -7.24 -40.41
N LEU A 68 30.93 -5.92 -40.29
CA LEU A 68 32.02 -4.94 -40.27
C LEU A 68 32.93 -5.16 -39.06
N LEU A 69 32.35 -5.38 -37.87
CA LEU A 69 33.13 -5.67 -36.65
C LEU A 69 33.95 -6.97 -36.81
N LEU A 70 33.32 -8.05 -37.27
CA LEU A 70 34.02 -9.32 -37.53
C LEU A 70 35.12 -9.15 -38.58
N PHE A 71 34.88 -8.37 -39.65
CA PHE A 71 35.88 -8.07 -40.65
C PHE A 71 37.06 -7.29 -40.07
N THR A 72 36.81 -6.28 -39.24
CA THR A 72 37.90 -5.56 -38.55
C THR A 72 38.70 -6.46 -37.61
N LEU A 73 38.05 -7.38 -36.91
CA LEU A 73 38.70 -8.37 -36.06
C LEU A 73 39.54 -9.36 -36.88
N PHE A 74 39.02 -9.81 -38.02
CA PHE A 74 39.75 -10.68 -38.94
C PHE A 74 41.01 -10.01 -39.50
N VAL A 75 40.91 -8.74 -39.94
CA VAL A 75 42.07 -7.96 -40.40
C VAL A 75 43.12 -7.81 -39.29
N LEU A 76 42.69 -7.59 -38.04
CA LEU A 76 43.61 -7.55 -36.90
C LEU A 76 44.30 -8.90 -36.64
N LEU A 77 43.59 -10.02 -36.77
CA LEU A 77 44.16 -11.37 -36.59
C LEU A 77 45.16 -11.73 -37.69
N VAL A 78 44.81 -11.49 -38.95
CA VAL A 78 45.73 -11.66 -40.09
C VAL A 78 46.98 -10.82 -39.87
N GLY A 79 46.79 -9.60 -39.38
CA GLY A 79 47.90 -8.73 -39.06
C GLY A 79 48.81 -9.23 -37.95
N LEU A 80 48.24 -9.86 -36.92
CA LEU A 80 49.01 -10.48 -35.84
C LEU A 80 49.90 -11.62 -36.37
N VAL A 81 49.38 -12.40 -37.30
CA VAL A 81 50.12 -13.49 -37.97
C VAL A 81 51.26 -12.93 -38.81
N ASP A 82 51.01 -11.85 -39.56
CA ASP A 82 52.02 -11.21 -40.41
C ASP A 82 53.16 -10.57 -39.60
N ILE A 83 52.84 -9.98 -38.43
CA ILE A 83 53.87 -9.53 -37.46
C ILE A 83 54.72 -10.71 -36.99
N GLY A 84 54.09 -11.84 -36.64
CA GLY A 84 54.79 -13.06 -36.23
C GLY A 84 55.72 -13.58 -37.32
N HIS A 85 55.25 -13.58 -38.57
CA HIS A 85 56.03 -14.01 -39.72
C HIS A 85 57.22 -13.07 -40.00
N SER A 86 56.98 -11.76 -39.95
CA SER A 86 58.01 -10.73 -40.12
C SER A 86 59.09 -10.82 -39.05
N PHE A 87 58.73 -11.18 -37.81
CA PHE A 87 59.68 -11.36 -36.71
C PHE A 87 60.60 -12.57 -36.91
N ILE A 88 60.07 -13.67 -37.46
CA ILE A 88 60.82 -14.93 -37.65
C ILE A 88 61.78 -14.85 -38.84
N TYR A 89 61.36 -14.24 -39.97
CA TYR A 89 62.09 -14.34 -41.25
C TYR A 89 62.96 -13.12 -41.62
N SER A 90 62.95 -12.03 -40.85
CA SER A 90 63.62 -10.78 -41.26
C SER A 90 65.14 -10.74 -40.99
N ASN A 91 65.89 -10.27 -41.99
CA ASN A 91 67.35 -10.13 -42.00
C ASN A 91 67.79 -8.78 -41.38
N ARG A 92 68.93 -8.72 -40.66
CA ARG A 92 69.25 -7.64 -39.68
C ARG A 92 69.19 -6.19 -40.18
N ALA A 93 69.36 -5.90 -41.48
CA ALA A 93 69.51 -4.54 -41.99
C ALA A 93 68.19 -3.81 -42.37
N SER A 94 67.10 -4.51 -42.72
CA SER A 94 65.81 -3.88 -43.07
C SER A 94 64.79 -3.84 -41.91
N LYS A 95 65.15 -4.44 -40.75
CA LYS A 95 64.24 -4.68 -39.62
C LYS A 95 63.49 -3.46 -39.14
N VAL A 96 64.13 -2.28 -39.10
CA VAL A 96 63.53 -1.10 -38.49
C VAL A 96 62.48 -0.46 -39.41
N ALA A 97 62.75 -0.39 -40.71
CA ALA A 97 61.84 0.21 -41.68
C ALA A 97 60.58 -0.64 -41.86
N ASP A 98 60.75 -1.94 -42.09
CA ASP A 98 59.63 -2.88 -42.29
C ASP A 98 58.74 -2.95 -41.04
N LEU A 99 59.35 -2.99 -39.85
CA LEU A 99 58.64 -2.97 -38.58
C LEU A 99 57.85 -1.66 -38.37
N SER A 100 58.44 -0.51 -38.72
CA SER A 100 57.78 0.78 -38.53
C SER A 100 56.54 0.96 -39.41
N ILE A 101 56.60 0.53 -40.67
CA ILE A 101 55.49 0.59 -41.62
C ILE A 101 54.38 -0.36 -41.15
N THR A 102 54.76 -1.57 -40.78
CA THR A 102 53.86 -2.61 -40.26
C THR A 102 53.14 -2.10 -39.01
N PHE A 103 53.89 -1.59 -38.02
CA PHE A 103 53.32 -1.04 -36.80
C PHE A 103 52.38 0.15 -37.05
N GLY A 104 52.78 1.08 -37.93
CA GLY A 104 52.00 2.27 -38.27
C GLY A 104 50.65 1.95 -38.92
N THR A 105 50.63 0.98 -39.84
CA THR A 105 49.37 0.56 -40.48
C THR A 105 48.40 -0.09 -39.48
N TYR A 106 48.89 -0.92 -38.55
CA TYR A 106 48.05 -1.52 -37.52
C TYR A 106 47.53 -0.51 -36.49
N ALA A 107 48.38 0.41 -36.03
CA ALA A 107 47.96 1.50 -35.16
C ALA A 107 46.82 2.31 -35.82
N GLY A 108 46.93 2.59 -37.13
CA GLY A 108 45.88 3.24 -37.91
C GLY A 108 44.55 2.47 -37.92
N VAL A 109 44.58 1.15 -38.19
CA VAL A 109 43.37 0.31 -38.22
C VAL A 109 42.70 0.23 -36.84
N ILE A 110 43.49 0.09 -35.77
CA ILE A 110 42.97 0.05 -34.39
C ILE A 110 42.29 1.37 -34.04
N ILE A 111 42.94 2.50 -34.32
CA ILE A 111 42.38 3.83 -34.05
C ILE A 111 41.09 4.04 -34.83
N PHE A 112 41.08 3.69 -36.12
CA PHE A 112 39.89 3.83 -36.96
C PHE A 112 38.72 2.95 -36.49
N GLY A 113 39.00 1.69 -36.10
CA GLY A 113 38.01 0.79 -35.51
C GLY A 113 37.41 1.34 -34.21
N LEU A 114 38.24 1.88 -33.32
CA LEU A 114 37.82 2.53 -32.08
C LEU A 114 36.91 3.73 -32.33
N ILE A 115 37.27 4.59 -33.28
CA ILE A 115 36.46 5.76 -33.67
C ILE A 115 35.08 5.31 -34.15
N LEU A 116 34.99 4.29 -35.00
CA LEU A 116 33.71 3.76 -35.48
C LEU A 116 32.83 3.21 -34.34
N VAL A 117 33.41 2.44 -33.42
CA VAL A 117 32.68 1.89 -32.26
C VAL A 117 32.18 3.00 -31.36
N ILE A 118 33.02 4.00 -31.06
CA ILE A 118 32.64 5.14 -30.21
C ILE A 118 31.51 5.95 -30.87
N THR A 119 31.63 6.31 -32.15
CA THR A 119 30.60 7.08 -32.87
C THR A 119 29.27 6.33 -32.88
N ARG A 120 29.27 5.00 -33.07
CA ARG A 120 28.06 4.16 -33.02
C ARG A 120 27.46 4.12 -31.61
N ALA A 121 28.29 3.96 -30.58
CA ALA A 121 27.85 3.94 -29.19
C ALA A 121 27.20 5.27 -28.78
N VAL A 122 27.80 6.40 -29.18
CA VAL A 122 27.25 7.74 -28.92
C VAL A 122 25.94 7.95 -29.68
N ALA A 123 25.85 7.55 -30.94
CA ALA A 123 24.61 7.65 -31.72
C ALA A 123 23.46 6.85 -31.07
N ASN A 124 23.72 5.62 -30.62
CA ASN A 124 22.74 4.80 -29.92
C ASN A 124 22.32 5.42 -28.59
N LYS A 125 23.27 5.93 -27.79
CA LYS A 125 22.96 6.63 -26.53
C LYS A 125 22.12 7.88 -26.78
N ARG A 126 22.47 8.69 -27.79
CA ARG A 126 21.70 9.88 -28.18
C ARG A 126 20.29 9.52 -28.63
N ALA A 127 20.12 8.45 -29.42
CA ALA A 127 18.80 7.98 -29.84
C ALA A 127 17.92 7.56 -28.65
N ILE A 128 18.49 6.91 -27.64
CA ILE A 128 17.75 6.52 -26.43
C ILE A 128 17.42 7.73 -25.55
N ILE A 129 18.36 8.66 -25.39
CA ILE A 129 18.15 9.90 -24.60
C ILE A 129 17.14 10.83 -25.28
N ALA A 130 17.08 10.82 -26.62
CA ALA A 130 16.12 11.60 -27.40
C ALA A 130 14.67 11.11 -27.21
N ILE A 131 14.44 9.91 -26.67
CA ILE A 131 13.11 9.47 -26.28
C ILE A 131 12.75 10.21 -24.98
N PRO A 132 11.80 11.17 -24.99
CA PRO A 132 11.49 11.93 -23.79
C PRO A 132 10.86 10.98 -22.78
N LYS A 133 11.48 10.83 -21.60
CA LYS A 133 11.02 9.90 -20.56
C LYS A 133 9.62 10.23 -19.99
N GLY A 134 9.10 11.42 -20.29
CA GLY A 134 7.74 11.86 -19.95
C GLY A 134 6.77 11.93 -21.14
N TYR A 135 7.17 11.52 -22.34
CA TYR A 135 6.28 11.52 -23.50
C TYR A 135 5.38 10.28 -23.44
N LEU A 136 4.26 10.41 -22.73
CA LEU A 136 3.10 9.57 -23.01
C LEU A 136 2.45 10.14 -24.27
N PRO A 137 2.37 9.39 -25.38
CA PRO A 137 1.59 9.82 -26.55
C PRO A 137 0.12 9.91 -26.14
N THR A 138 -0.28 11.10 -25.73
CA THR A 138 -1.65 11.42 -25.29
C THR A 138 -2.49 11.90 -26.47
N LYS A 139 -1.85 12.34 -27.56
CA LYS A 139 -2.55 12.79 -28.76
C LYS A 139 -2.69 11.65 -29.76
N SER A 140 -3.86 11.58 -30.39
CA SER A 140 -4.18 10.65 -31.47
C SER A 140 -3.35 10.86 -32.74
N THR A 141 -2.58 11.96 -32.82
CA THR A 141 -1.65 12.28 -33.90
C THR A 141 -0.32 11.53 -33.80
N ASP A 142 0.05 11.10 -32.60
CA ASP A 142 1.42 10.66 -32.32
C ASP A 142 1.58 9.15 -32.50
N VAL A 143 0.46 8.42 -32.49
CA VAL A 143 0.38 6.97 -32.51
C VAL A 143 -0.78 6.57 -33.41
N PRO A 144 -0.69 5.44 -34.16
CA PRO A 144 -1.82 4.95 -34.95
C PRO A 144 -3.11 4.87 -34.14
N LYS A 145 -4.23 5.30 -34.73
CA LYS A 145 -5.54 5.44 -34.07
C LYS A 145 -5.94 4.22 -33.21
N LYS A 146 -5.71 2.99 -33.71
CA LYS A 146 -6.01 1.76 -32.96
C LYS A 146 -5.21 1.64 -31.66
N ALA A 147 -3.94 2.05 -31.68
CA ALA A 147 -3.09 2.01 -30.50
C ALA A 147 -3.42 3.16 -29.53
N SER A 148 -3.81 4.35 -30.02
CA SER A 148 -4.29 5.42 -29.15
C SER A 148 -5.60 5.03 -28.44
N GLU A 149 -6.54 4.40 -29.15
CA GLU A 149 -7.79 3.89 -28.57
C GLU A 149 -7.52 2.82 -27.49
N LEU A 150 -6.58 1.91 -27.73
CA LEU A 150 -6.20 0.90 -26.74
C LEU A 150 -5.57 1.52 -25.48
N ILE A 151 -4.64 2.46 -25.65
CA ILE A 151 -3.99 3.16 -24.54
C ILE A 151 -5.05 3.92 -23.71
N GLN A 152 -5.95 4.63 -24.39
CA GLN A 152 -7.04 5.37 -23.75
C GLN A 152 -7.96 4.43 -22.96
N ASN A 153 -8.37 3.30 -23.55
CA ASN A 153 -9.23 2.31 -22.88
C ASN A 153 -8.57 1.72 -21.62
N GLU A 154 -7.29 1.36 -21.67
CA GLU A 154 -6.58 0.83 -20.50
C GLU A 154 -6.34 1.93 -19.45
N TYR A 155 -6.09 3.16 -19.86
CA TYR A 155 -5.96 4.30 -18.94
C TYR A 155 -7.28 4.60 -18.22
N GLU A 156 -8.39 4.64 -18.95
CA GLU A 156 -9.73 4.80 -18.37
C GLU A 156 -10.07 3.67 -17.41
N ARG A 157 -9.76 2.42 -17.80
CA ARG A 157 -9.93 1.26 -16.92
C ARG A 157 -9.10 1.38 -15.65
N ALA A 158 -7.83 1.79 -15.76
CA ALA A 158 -6.97 2.01 -14.60
C ALA A 158 -7.52 3.12 -13.70
N CYS A 159 -7.97 4.23 -14.27
CA CYS A 159 -8.59 5.34 -13.53
C CYS A 159 -9.85 4.90 -12.77
N ILE A 160 -10.72 4.10 -13.39
CA ILE A 160 -11.91 3.55 -12.74
C ILE A 160 -11.50 2.61 -11.59
N ILE A 161 -10.55 1.69 -11.83
CA ILE A 161 -10.05 0.78 -10.80
C ILE A 161 -9.48 1.57 -9.63
N THR A 162 -8.63 2.56 -9.88
CA THR A 162 -8.07 3.43 -8.85
C THR A 162 -9.17 4.16 -8.09
N LYS A 163 -10.18 4.70 -8.79
CA LYS A 163 -11.28 5.42 -8.14
C LYS A 163 -12.14 4.51 -7.26
N VAL A 164 -12.41 3.30 -7.71
CA VAL A 164 -13.17 2.28 -6.96
C VAL A 164 -12.34 1.69 -5.81
N ALA A 165 -11.03 1.55 -5.99
CA ALA A 165 -10.10 1.06 -4.99
C ALA A 165 -9.74 2.11 -3.93
N GLN A 166 -10.13 3.38 -4.09
CA GLN A 166 -10.00 4.35 -3.02
C GLN A 166 -10.70 3.80 -1.77
N PRO A 167 -10.07 3.92 -0.58
CA PRO A 167 -10.69 3.53 0.67
C PRO A 167 -11.93 4.41 0.87
N SER A 168 -13.06 3.90 0.41
CA SER A 168 -14.37 4.46 0.70
C SER A 168 -14.56 4.24 2.19
N GLY A 169 -14.94 5.26 2.96
CA GLY A 169 -15.09 5.21 4.43
C GLY A 169 -16.05 4.12 4.91
N ARG A 170 -15.59 2.88 4.85
CA ARG A 170 -16.37 1.68 5.12
C ARG A 170 -16.29 1.50 6.62
N ASN A 171 -17.36 1.87 7.29
CA ASN A 171 -17.50 1.61 8.72
C ASN A 171 -17.50 0.09 8.92
N GLN A 172 -16.40 -0.45 9.40
CA GLN A 172 -16.34 -1.83 9.83
C GLN A 172 -17.05 -1.92 11.18
N ALA A 173 -18.06 -2.80 11.29
CA ALA A 173 -18.73 -3.03 12.56
C ALA A 173 -17.70 -3.47 13.62
N GLY A 174 -17.82 -2.96 14.84
CA GLY A 174 -16.88 -3.25 15.94
C GLY A 174 -15.62 -2.38 15.97
N TRP A 175 -15.39 -1.52 14.99
CA TRP A 175 -14.29 -0.54 14.99
C TRP A 175 -14.83 0.88 15.16
N GLY A 176 -14.07 1.71 15.87
CA GLY A 176 -14.38 3.13 15.94
C GLY A 176 -14.20 3.83 14.60
N ARG A 177 -14.91 4.94 14.44
CA ARG A 177 -14.92 5.69 13.18
C ARG A 177 -13.67 6.57 13.08
N PRO A 178 -13.03 6.67 11.90
CA PRO A 178 -11.90 7.57 11.72
C PRO A 178 -12.31 9.02 12.03
N GLY A 179 -11.46 9.76 12.74
CA GLY A 179 -11.74 11.12 13.22
C GLY A 179 -12.63 11.22 14.46
N THR A 180 -13.00 10.11 15.10
CA THR A 180 -13.65 10.11 16.43
C THR A 180 -12.65 9.81 17.54
N SER A 181 -13.03 10.01 18.80
CA SER A 181 -12.18 9.65 19.96
C SER A 181 -11.90 8.15 20.07
N CYS A 182 -12.67 7.32 19.36
CA CYS A 182 -12.49 5.87 19.31
C CYS A 182 -11.77 5.40 18.03
N GLU A 183 -11.11 6.29 17.29
CA GLU A 183 -10.33 5.91 16.10
C GLU A 183 -9.31 4.80 16.44
N ASP A 184 -9.19 3.82 15.54
CA ASP A 184 -8.34 2.63 15.68
C ASP A 184 -8.62 1.72 16.89
N VAL A 185 -9.75 1.94 17.59
CA VAL A 185 -10.17 1.07 18.69
C VAL A 185 -11.09 -0.04 18.17
N ASN A 186 -10.68 -1.29 18.34
CA ASN A 186 -11.56 -2.45 18.19
C ASN A 186 -12.33 -2.66 19.50
N PHE A 187 -13.63 -2.40 19.48
CA PHE A 187 -14.47 -2.41 20.69
C PHE A 187 -14.48 -3.76 21.40
N ARG A 188 -14.53 -4.88 20.65
CA ARG A 188 -14.50 -6.22 21.26
C ARG A 188 -13.19 -6.45 22.01
N SER A 189 -12.06 -6.21 21.37
CA SER A 189 -10.75 -6.40 22.00
C SER A 189 -10.54 -5.43 23.16
N ALA A 190 -10.98 -4.18 23.02
CA ALA A 190 -10.86 -3.15 24.04
C ALA A 190 -11.69 -3.47 25.30
N ILE A 191 -12.93 -3.96 25.13
CA ILE A 191 -13.77 -4.44 26.24
C ILE A 191 -13.10 -5.62 26.96
N LEU A 192 -12.55 -6.59 26.23
CA LEU A 192 -11.87 -7.73 26.85
C LEU A 192 -10.56 -7.34 27.54
N ALA A 193 -9.90 -6.27 27.07
CA ALA A 193 -8.68 -5.75 27.68
C ALA A 193 -8.90 -5.08 29.06
N THR A 194 -10.14 -4.79 29.47
CA THR A 194 -10.41 -4.22 30.80
C THR A 194 -10.36 -5.26 31.92
N ILE A 195 -10.49 -6.56 31.60
CA ILE A 195 -10.45 -7.67 32.56
C ILE A 195 -9.20 -7.63 33.46
N PRO A 196 -7.95 -7.55 32.93
CA PRO A 196 -6.76 -7.52 33.78
C PRO A 196 -6.68 -6.27 34.67
N ALA A 197 -7.10 -5.10 34.16
CA ALA A 197 -7.09 -3.86 34.95
C ALA A 197 -8.04 -3.94 36.15
N LEU A 198 -9.26 -4.44 35.92
CA LEU A 198 -10.24 -4.66 36.99
C LEU A 198 -9.78 -5.73 37.98
N ARG A 199 -9.16 -6.81 37.49
CA ARG A 199 -8.58 -7.87 38.33
C ARG A 199 -7.48 -7.33 39.23
N ALA A 200 -6.60 -6.46 38.71
CA ALA A 200 -5.54 -5.83 39.48
C ALA A 200 -6.09 -4.95 40.62
N ALA A 201 -7.18 -4.21 40.37
CA ALA A 201 -7.83 -3.38 41.39
C ALA A 201 -8.55 -4.21 42.48
N LEU A 202 -9.03 -5.41 42.15
CA LEU A 202 -9.71 -6.29 43.12
C LEU A 202 -8.73 -7.15 43.94
N LEU A 203 -7.55 -7.44 43.40
CA LEU A 203 -6.54 -8.29 44.03
C LEU A 203 -6.16 -7.87 45.47
N PRO A 204 -5.90 -6.58 45.79
CA PRO A 204 -5.52 -6.19 47.16
C PRO A 204 -6.67 -6.34 48.17
N LEU A 205 -7.92 -6.20 47.71
CA LEU A 205 -9.09 -6.25 48.59
C LEU A 205 -9.56 -7.68 48.86
N TYR A 206 -9.51 -8.55 47.84
CA TYR A 206 -10.08 -9.90 47.90
C TYR A 206 -9.13 -10.98 47.38
N PRO A 207 -7.89 -11.09 47.90
CA PRO A 207 -6.90 -12.03 47.39
C PRO A 207 -7.37 -13.48 47.49
N ALA A 208 -8.05 -13.85 48.59
CA ALA A 208 -8.54 -15.21 48.81
C ALA A 208 -9.64 -15.63 47.81
N LEU A 209 -10.56 -14.72 47.45
CA LEU A 209 -11.62 -15.02 46.50
C LEU A 209 -11.09 -15.13 45.07
N LEU A 210 -10.13 -14.29 44.69
CA LEU A 210 -9.48 -14.35 43.39
C LEU A 210 -8.51 -15.53 43.24
N ALA A 211 -7.89 -15.97 44.35
CA ALA A 211 -7.02 -17.14 44.40
C ALA A 211 -7.78 -18.47 44.47
N ALA A 212 -9.07 -18.46 44.88
CA ALA A 212 -9.93 -19.64 44.85
C ALA A 212 -10.50 -19.94 43.44
N TYR A 213 -10.38 -19.00 42.51
CA TYR A 213 -10.89 -19.11 41.13
C TYR A 213 -9.85 -19.24 39.99
N PRO A 214 -8.66 -19.84 40.15
CA PRO A 214 -7.85 -20.26 39.02
C PRO A 214 -8.51 -21.52 38.45
N SER A 215 -9.41 -21.34 37.49
CA SER A 215 -9.93 -22.47 36.72
C SER A 215 -8.76 -23.15 36.01
N SER A 216 -8.47 -24.40 36.38
CA SER A 216 -7.46 -25.24 35.71
C SER A 216 -7.79 -25.48 34.24
N ASN A 217 -9.03 -25.22 33.83
CA ASN A 217 -9.48 -25.30 32.45
C ASN A 217 -9.84 -23.89 31.92
N PRO A 218 -9.12 -23.36 30.91
CA PRO A 218 -9.37 -22.03 30.36
C PRO A 218 -10.75 -21.90 29.69
N ARG A 219 -11.44 -23.02 29.42
CA ARG A 219 -12.78 -23.05 28.82
C ARG A 219 -13.91 -22.85 29.83
N SER A 220 -13.69 -23.17 31.11
CA SER A 220 -14.70 -23.04 32.19
C SER A 220 -14.41 -21.90 33.16
N ALA A 221 -13.32 -21.16 32.96
CA ALA A 221 -12.99 -20.01 33.79
C ALA A 221 -14.08 -18.94 33.66
N PRO A 222 -14.59 -18.37 34.77
CA PRO A 222 -15.46 -17.21 34.70
C PRO A 222 -14.76 -16.13 33.89
N LEU A 223 -15.48 -15.56 32.92
CA LEU A 223 -14.94 -14.53 32.02
C LEU A 223 -14.38 -13.34 32.77
N SER A 224 -15.05 -13.02 33.87
CA SER A 224 -14.89 -11.79 34.60
C SER A 224 -14.42 -12.06 36.03
N PRO A 225 -13.58 -11.18 36.58
CA PRO A 225 -13.17 -11.24 37.97
C PRO A 225 -14.31 -10.94 38.95
N LEU A 226 -15.44 -10.39 38.49
CA LEU A 226 -16.59 -10.06 39.33
C LEU A 226 -17.57 -11.23 39.51
N ALA A 227 -17.58 -12.22 38.61
CA ALA A 227 -18.50 -13.34 38.67
C ALA A 227 -18.49 -14.09 40.03
N PRO A 228 -17.33 -14.34 40.69
CA PRO A 228 -17.31 -14.89 42.03
C PRO A 228 -18.02 -14.01 43.06
N LEU A 229 -17.86 -12.69 42.98
CA LEU A 229 -18.45 -11.73 43.92
C LEU A 229 -19.96 -11.59 43.75
N LEU A 230 -20.44 -11.75 42.51
CA LEU A 230 -21.85 -11.77 42.16
C LEU A 230 -22.55 -13.08 42.52
N ALA A 231 -21.81 -14.19 42.55
CA ALA A 231 -22.36 -15.49 42.95
C ALA A 231 -22.64 -15.58 44.47
N LEU A 232 -22.07 -14.70 45.29
CA LEU A 232 -22.35 -14.65 46.73
C LEU A 232 -23.72 -13.99 46.98
N PRO A 233 -24.51 -14.50 47.96
CA PRO A 233 -25.76 -13.87 48.34
C PRO A 233 -25.51 -12.45 48.89
N SER A 234 -26.51 -11.57 48.73
CA SER A 234 -26.36 -10.15 49.03
C SER A 234 -25.86 -9.83 50.44
N SER A 235 -26.21 -10.69 51.41
CA SER A 235 -25.81 -10.59 52.81
C SER A 235 -24.36 -10.97 53.09
N ALA A 236 -23.71 -11.71 52.19
CA ALA A 236 -22.34 -12.21 52.36
C ALA A 236 -21.34 -11.60 51.35
N SER A 237 -21.84 -10.87 50.35
CA SER A 237 -21.00 -10.23 49.35
C SER A 237 -20.36 -8.96 49.92
N PRO A 238 -19.03 -8.80 49.83
CA PRO A 238 -18.34 -7.62 50.33
C PRO A 238 -18.49 -6.39 49.40
N LEU A 239 -19.15 -6.55 48.25
CA LEU A 239 -19.40 -5.49 47.30
C LEU A 239 -20.63 -4.66 47.76
N PRO A 240 -20.54 -3.31 47.80
CA PRO A 240 -21.70 -2.47 48.07
C PRO A 240 -22.89 -2.80 47.16
N ASP A 241 -24.09 -2.92 47.73
CA ASP A 241 -25.31 -3.26 46.98
C ASP A 241 -25.57 -2.30 45.80
N ALA A 242 -25.19 -1.04 45.94
CA ALA A 242 -25.30 -0.02 44.89
C ALA A 242 -24.46 -0.34 43.63
N LEU A 243 -23.42 -1.16 43.75
CA LEU A 243 -22.53 -1.51 42.63
C LEU A 243 -22.95 -2.79 41.89
N ARG A 244 -23.83 -3.62 42.46
CA ARG A 244 -24.33 -4.83 41.77
C ARG A 244 -24.93 -4.56 40.39
N PRO A 245 -25.83 -3.58 40.18
CA PRO A 245 -26.38 -3.34 38.84
C PRO A 245 -25.31 -2.92 37.83
N LEU A 246 -24.25 -2.24 38.30
CA LEU A 246 -23.11 -1.85 37.45
C LEU A 246 -22.23 -3.05 37.10
N ALA A 247 -22.09 -4.00 38.02
CA ALA A 247 -21.37 -5.25 37.82
C ALA A 247 -22.11 -6.13 36.80
N ASP A 248 -23.42 -6.29 36.95
CA ASP A 248 -24.26 -7.03 36.00
C ASP A 248 -24.22 -6.41 34.59
N LEU A 249 -24.22 -5.07 34.51
CA LEU A 249 -24.08 -4.35 33.25
C LEU A 249 -22.71 -4.64 32.60
N TYR A 250 -21.63 -4.60 33.37
CA TYR A 250 -20.29 -4.92 32.88
C TYR A 250 -20.16 -6.38 32.41
N GLU A 251 -20.70 -7.33 33.18
CA GLU A 251 -20.76 -8.75 32.79
C GLU A 251 -21.51 -8.94 31.47
N SER A 252 -22.65 -8.25 31.31
CA SER A 252 -23.46 -8.32 30.09
C SER A 252 -22.67 -7.87 28.85
N HIS A 253 -21.84 -6.83 29.00
CA HIS A 253 -20.97 -6.32 27.93
C HIS A 253 -19.80 -7.28 27.64
N LEU A 254 -19.21 -7.90 28.67
CA LEU A 254 -18.17 -8.91 28.50
C LEU A 254 -18.69 -10.17 27.78
N VAL A 255 -19.85 -10.67 28.20
CA VAL A 255 -20.50 -11.83 27.56
C VAL A 255 -20.85 -11.50 26.11
N ARG A 256 -21.39 -10.30 25.85
CA ARG A 256 -21.68 -9.84 24.49
C ARG A 256 -20.40 -9.74 23.65
N ALA A 257 -19.34 -9.15 24.19
CA ALA A 257 -18.07 -9.04 23.50
C ALA A 257 -17.49 -10.42 23.14
N ARG A 258 -17.56 -11.42 24.02
CA ARG A 258 -16.95 -12.73 23.78
C ARG A 258 -17.80 -13.69 22.95
N TYR A 259 -19.13 -13.65 23.08
CA TYR A 259 -20.01 -14.68 22.50
C TYR A 259 -21.05 -14.17 21.52
N ALA A 260 -21.34 -12.87 21.48
CA ALA A 260 -22.37 -12.37 20.57
C ALA A 260 -21.87 -12.40 19.12
N LYS A 261 -22.76 -12.83 18.21
CA LYS A 261 -22.58 -12.70 16.76
C LYS A 261 -22.43 -11.23 16.31
N PRO A 262 -23.28 -10.28 16.76
CA PRO A 262 -23.07 -8.86 16.42
C PRO A 262 -21.85 -8.30 17.13
N GLU A 263 -21.09 -7.46 16.41
CA GLU A 263 -19.97 -6.72 16.98
C GLU A 263 -20.46 -5.64 17.98
N PRO A 264 -19.73 -5.39 19.08
CA PRO A 264 -20.08 -4.35 20.04
C PRO A 264 -20.11 -2.97 19.38
N THR A 265 -21.02 -2.11 19.85
CA THR A 265 -21.14 -0.73 19.36
C THR A 265 -20.26 0.22 20.18
N GLU A 266 -20.03 1.42 19.64
CA GLU A 266 -19.34 2.51 20.35
C GLU A 266 -20.01 2.86 21.68
N ARG A 267 -21.35 2.76 21.72
CA ARG A 267 -22.13 2.97 22.95
C ARG A 267 -21.83 1.90 23.99
N ASP A 268 -21.78 0.63 23.60
CA ASP A 268 -21.46 -0.48 24.52
C ASP A 268 -20.05 -0.30 25.12
N TRP A 269 -19.09 0.10 24.27
CA TRP A 269 -17.74 0.43 24.73
C TRP A 269 -17.72 1.59 25.73
N ALA A 270 -18.43 2.68 25.44
CA ALA A 270 -18.51 3.85 26.32
C ALA A 270 -19.18 3.54 27.67
N GLU A 271 -20.22 2.70 27.67
CA GLU A 271 -20.87 2.23 28.90
C GLU A 271 -19.94 1.32 29.72
N CYS A 272 -19.24 0.40 29.06
CA CYS A 272 -18.27 -0.48 29.70
C CYS A 272 -17.10 0.29 30.33
N THR A 273 -16.53 1.27 29.62
CA THR A 273 -15.42 2.10 30.16
C THR A 273 -15.85 2.93 31.35
N LYS A 274 -17.06 3.52 31.32
CA LYS A 274 -17.63 4.23 32.47
C LYS A 274 -17.81 3.31 33.67
N ALA A 275 -18.34 2.10 33.45
CA ALA A 275 -18.53 1.12 34.52
C ALA A 275 -17.20 0.73 35.17
N VAL A 276 -16.18 0.43 34.36
CA VAL A 276 -14.83 0.09 34.85
C VAL A 276 -14.20 1.26 35.61
N ALA A 277 -14.33 2.49 35.10
CA ALA A 277 -13.79 3.68 35.78
C ALA A 277 -14.42 3.89 37.17
N VAL A 278 -15.74 3.71 37.29
CA VAL A 278 -16.44 3.78 38.57
C VAL A 278 -15.97 2.66 39.50
N PHE A 279 -15.86 1.42 39.01
CA PHE A 279 -15.36 0.30 39.81
C PHE A 279 -13.96 0.55 40.35
N VAL A 280 -13.02 0.89 39.48
CA VAL A 280 -11.63 1.16 39.88
C VAL A 280 -11.59 2.33 40.88
N GLY A 281 -12.34 3.40 40.64
CA GLY A 281 -12.41 4.55 41.54
C GLY A 281 -12.93 4.20 42.94
N VAL A 282 -14.00 3.41 43.04
CA VAL A 282 -14.56 2.99 44.33
C VAL A 282 -13.64 2.00 45.04
N LEU A 283 -13.09 1.01 44.33
CA LEU A 283 -12.21 0.00 44.91
C LEU A 283 -10.90 0.62 45.43
N SER A 284 -10.27 1.49 44.66
CA SER A 284 -9.08 2.25 45.11
C SER A 284 -9.40 3.24 46.25
N GLY A 285 -10.67 3.64 46.40
CA GLY A 285 -11.13 4.41 47.55
C GLY A 285 -11.27 3.56 48.82
N LEU A 286 -11.76 2.33 48.69
CA LEU A 286 -11.88 1.37 49.78
C LEU A 286 -10.51 0.91 50.28
N GLU A 287 -9.58 0.62 49.37
CA GLU A 287 -8.21 0.22 49.70
C GLU A 287 -7.51 1.26 50.59
N ARG A 288 -7.64 2.55 50.25
CA ARG A 288 -7.09 3.66 51.05
C ARG A 288 -7.69 3.76 52.45
N ARG A 289 -8.94 3.32 52.66
CA ARG A 289 -9.59 3.34 53.98
C ARG A 289 -9.20 2.15 54.84
N VAL A 290 -8.86 1.01 54.24
CA VAL A 290 -8.42 -0.20 54.96
C VAL A 290 -6.96 -0.08 55.40
N GLY A 291 -6.14 0.67 54.67
CA GLY A 291 -4.73 0.89 54.98
C GLY A 291 -4.42 2.07 55.92
N ALA A 292 -5.42 2.84 56.36
CA ALA A 292 -5.30 3.96 57.28
C ALA A 292 -5.81 3.58 58.68
#